data_AF-G7Q5W7-F1
#
_entry.id   AF-G7Q5W7-F1
#
_cell.length_a   1.000
_cell.length_b   1.000
_cell.length_c   1.000
_cell.angle_alpha   90.00
_cell.angle_beta   90.00
_cell.angle_gamma   90.00
#
_symmetry.space_group_name_H-M   'P 1'
#
loop_
_entity.id
_entity.type
_entity.pdbx_description
1 polymer ?
#
loop_
_entity_poly.entity_id
_entity_poly.type
_entity_poly.pdbx_seq_one_letter_code
_entity_poly.pdbx_strand_id
1 'polypeptide(L)' 'MSLGTILLILLILMLLGAIPSWPYSRGWGYGPSGIIGVILVILLILILLGRI' A
#
# COMPACT_ATOMS: atom_id res chain seq x y z
N MET A 1 6.73 23.13 3.38
CA MET A 1 6.83 21.76 2.84
C MET A 1 6.40 21.82 1.38
N SER A 2 7.26 21.46 0.42
CA SER A 2 6.84 21.43 -0.99
C SER A 2 6.10 20.11 -1.28
N LEU A 3 5.19 20.12 -2.25
CA LEU A 3 4.41 18.94 -2.65
C LEU A 3 5.32 17.74 -2.99
N GLY A 4 6.48 17.99 -3.61
CA GLY A 4 7.47 16.95 -3.93
C GLY A 4 8.05 16.27 -2.69
N THR A 5 8.30 17.01 -1.60
CA THR A 5 8.77 16.43 -0.34
C THR A 5 7.71 15.53 0.31
N ILE A 6 6.43 15.92 0.23
CA ILE A 6 5.32 15.13 0.77
C ILE A 6 5.16 13.81 0.01
N LEU A 7 5.22 13.85 -1.33
CA LEU A 7 5.13 12.66 -2.17
C LEU A 7 6.30 11.69 -1.93
N LEU A 8 7.51 12.22 -1.73
CA LEU A 8 8.70 11.43 -1.42
C LEU A 8 8.58 10.72 -0.07
N ILE A 9 8.05 11.40 0.95
CA ILE A 9 7.80 10.80 2.28
C ILE A 9 6.76 9.68 2.17
N LEU A 10 5.66 9.89 1.44
CA LEU A 10 4.65 8.85 1.21
C LEU A 10 5.22 7.62 0.50
N LEU A 11 6.08 7.82 -0.52
CA LEU A 11 6.74 6.74 -1.23
C LEU A 11 7.61 5.88 -0.29
N ILE A 12 8.38 6.54 0.59
CA ILE A 12 9.23 5.86 1.57
C ILE A 12 8.39 5.06 2.58
N LEU A 13 7.29 5.63 3.07
CA LEU A 13 6.39 4.94 4.01
C LEU A 13 5.75 3.70 3.36
N MET A 14 5.35 3.76 2.09
CA MET A 14 4.81 2.61 1.35
C MET A 14 5.85 1.50 1.18
N LEU A 15 7.10 1.84 0.84
CA LEU A 15 8.19 0.87 0.73
C LEU A 15 8.51 0.20 2.06
N LEU A 16 8.54 0.97 3.16
CA LEU A 16 8.76 0.42 4.51
C LEU A 16 7.62 -0.50 4.95
N GLY A 17 6.37 -0.16 4.62
CA GLY A 17 5.19 -0.99 4.89
C GLY A 17 5.14 -2.29 4.06
N ALA A 18 5.82 -2.33 2.92
CA ALA A 18 5.92 -3.52 2.06
C ALA A 18 6.99 -4.53 2.53
N ILE A 19 7.90 -4.13 3.44
CA ILE A 19 8.92 -5.03 3.98
C ILE A 19 8.28 -5.85 5.11
N PRO A 20 8.26 -7.20 5.04
CA PRO A 20 7.66 -8.05 6.05
C PRO A 20 8.60 -8.24 7.26
N SER A 21 9.13 -7.14 7.82
CA SER A 21 10.06 -7.12 8.94
C SER A 21 9.38 -7.00 10.31
N TRP A 22 8.07 -6.74 10.35
CA TRP A 22 7.32 -6.57 11.61
C TRP A 22 6.86 -7.92 12.17
N PRO A 23 7.08 -8.24 13.47
CA PRO A 23 6.68 -9.53 14.05
C PRO A 23 5.18 -9.84 13.93
N TYR A 24 4.32 -8.82 13.84
CA TYR A 24 2.88 -8.95 13.62
C TYR A 24 2.49 -9.36 12.18
N SER A 25 3.35 -9.10 11.19
CA SER A 25 3.10 -9.46 9.78
C SER A 25 3.32 -10.96 9.49
N ARG A 26 3.94 -11.70 10.41
CA ARG A 26 4.21 -13.14 10.25
C ARG A 26 3.02 -14.06 10.55
N GLY A 27 2.07 -13.63 11.38
CA GLY A 27 0.84 -14.38 11.66
C GLY A 27 -0.34 -14.03 10.75
N TRP A 28 -0.22 -12.93 10.00
CA TRP A 28 -1.29 -12.40 9.16
C TRP A 28 -1.15 -12.68 7.68
N GLY A 29 -0.01 -13.18 7.17
CA GLY A 29 0.16 -13.65 5.77
C GLY A 29 -0.78 -12.99 4.73
N TYR A 30 -1.62 -13.82 4.11
CA TYR A 30 -2.73 -13.45 3.20
C TYR A 30 -4.10 -13.24 3.91
N GLY A 31 -4.09 -13.05 5.23
CA GLY A 31 -5.27 -12.77 6.05
C GLY A 31 -5.88 -11.39 5.77
N PRO A 32 -6.80 -10.90 6.64
CA PRO A 32 -7.69 -9.78 6.31
C PRO A 32 -6.98 -8.52 5.79
N SER A 33 -5.75 -8.25 6.21
CA SER A 33 -4.92 -7.14 5.72
C SER A 33 -4.41 -7.32 4.28
N GLY A 34 -4.08 -8.55 3.85
CA GLY A 34 -3.71 -8.87 2.47
C GLY A 34 -4.88 -8.74 1.51
N ILE A 35 -6.08 -9.15 1.94
CA ILE A 35 -7.32 -8.96 1.16
C ILE A 35 -7.62 -7.47 0.98
N ILE A 36 -7.48 -6.67 2.03
CA ILE A 36 -7.65 -5.21 1.95
C ILE A 36 -6.61 -4.59 1.01
N GLY A 37 -5.35 -5.02 1.07
CA GLY A 37 -4.30 -4.58 0.15
C GLY A 37 -4.60 -4.92 -1.32
N VAL A 38 -5.07 -6.16 -1.58
CA VAL A 38 -5.47 -6.60 -2.93
C VAL A 38 -6.65 -5.77 -3.44
N ILE A 39 -7.67 -5.52 -2.61
CA ILE A 39 -8.82 -4.68 -2.97
C ILE A 39 -8.36 -3.26 -3.31
N LEU A 40 -7.45 -2.67 -2.52
CA LEU A 40 -6.89 -1.34 -2.79
C LEU A 40 -6.15 -1.28 -4.13
N VAL A 41 -5.35 -2.30 -4.46
CA VAL A 41 -4.64 -2.39 -5.76
C VAL A 41 -5.63 -2.48 -6.92
N ILE A 42 -6.69 -3.28 -6.79
CA ILE A 42 -7.74 -3.41 -7.81
C ILE A 42 -8.43 -2.06 -8.05
N LEU A 43 -8.82 -1.35 -6.98
CA LEU A 43 -9.45 -0.04 -7.09
C LEU A 43 -8.53 0.98 -7.77
N LEU A 44 -7.24 0.98 -7.43
CA LEU A 44 -6.24 1.84 -8.07
C LEU A 44 -6.15 1.59 -9.58
N ILE A 45 -6.13 0.32 -10.01
CA ILE A 45 -6.10 -0.04 -11.43
C ILE A 45 -7.37 0.45 -12.13
N LEU A 46 -8.54 0.29 -11.50
CA LEU A 46 -9.81 0.72 -12.10
C LEU A 46 -9.90 2.24 -12.25
N ILE A 47 -9.42 3.01 -11.27
CA ILE A 47 -9.32 4.48 -11.34
C ILE A 47 -8.35 4.90 -12.45
N LEU A 48 -7.19 4.25 -12.56
CA LEU A 48 -6.20 4.57 -13.60
C LEU A 48 -6.70 4.22 -15.01
N LEU A 49 -7.54 3.19 -15.14
CA LEU A 49 -8.20 2.81 -16.39
C LEU A 49 -9.48 3.62 -16.67
N GLY A 50 -9.88 4.54 -15.79
CA GLY A 50 -11.11 5.34 -15.92
C GLY A 50 -12.39 4.50 -15.92
N ARG A 51 -12.35 3.32 -15.29
CA ARG A 51 -13.48 2.37 -15.22
C ARG A 51 -14.38 2.61 -14.00
N ILE A 52 -13.94 3.49 -13.11
CA ILE A 52 -14.64 4.08 -11.97
C ILE A 52 -14.20 5.55 -11.94
#